data_AF-A0AAW6AYU5-F1
#
_entry.id   AF-A0AAW6AYU5-F1
#
_cell.length_a   1.000
_cell.length_b   1.000
_cell.length_c   1.000
_cell.angle_alpha   90.00
_cell.angle_beta   90.00
_cell.angle_gamma   90.00
#
_symmetry.space_group_name_H-M   'P 1'
#
loop_
_entity.id
_entity.type
_entity.pdbx_description
1 polymer ?
#
loop_
_entity_poly.entity_id
_entity_poly.type
_entity_poly.pdbx_seq_one_letter_code
_entity_poly.pdbx_strand_id
1 'polypeptide(L)'
;MELEKLFSVQKDMNKLKSLYQEMAAHESFNPYKKNIASDMPKGAGRKSFGEWYIEEKERIDREVEYYKEKLQVDRRELDEYISTAPFPECDIIQYRVINGMNWEKIGDLIGMDRRTASRIFYRYVNLPTMPVRK
;
A
#
# COMPACT_ATOMS: atom_id res chain seq x y z
N MET A 1 -6.70 15.46 8.93
CA MET A 1 -6.61 14.39 7.92
C MET A 1 -7.75 13.40 8.15
N GLU A 2 -8.37 12.86 7.10
CA GLU A 2 -9.50 11.92 7.24
C GLU A 2 -9.01 10.48 7.49
N LEU A 3 -9.80 9.67 8.21
CA LEU A 3 -9.46 8.28 8.52
C LEU A 3 -9.20 7.43 7.26
N GLU A 4 -9.99 7.63 6.21
CA GLU A 4 -9.81 6.91 4.94
C GLU A 4 -8.47 7.23 4.28
N LYS A 5 -8.03 8.49 4.36
CA LYS A 5 -6.73 8.94 3.84
C LYS A 5 -5.57 8.35 4.65
N LEU A 6 -5.71 8.21 5.97
CA LEU A 6 -4.68 7.55 6.77
C LEU A 6 -4.42 6.12 6.27
N PHE A 7 -5.48 5.36 5.99
CA PHE A 7 -5.34 3.98 5.51
C PHE A 7 -5.09 3.85 3.99
N SER A 8 -5.05 4.96 3.23
CA SER A 8 -4.75 4.90 1.79
C SER A 8 -3.36 4.36 1.52
N VAL A 9 -2.37 4.76 2.32
CA VAL A 9 -0.97 4.29 2.22
C VAL A 9 -0.90 2.77 2.34
N GLN A 10 -1.60 2.18 3.30
CA GLN A 10 -1.62 0.73 3.49
C GLN A 10 -2.31 0.02 2.32
N LYS A 11 -3.42 0.59 1.82
CA LYS A 11 -4.17 0.07 0.67
C LYS A 11 -3.32 0.09 -0.60
N ASP A 12 -2.66 1.22 -0.87
CA ASP A 12 -1.82 1.41 -2.04
C ASP A 12 -0.56 0.56 -1.97
N MET A 13 0.03 0.39 -0.79
CA MET A 13 1.14 -0.56 -0.59
C MET A 13 0.72 -2.02 -0.86
N ASN A 14 -0.49 -2.41 -0.48
CA ASN A 14 -1.02 -3.74 -0.79
C ASN A 14 -1.28 -3.91 -2.30
N LYS A 15 -1.79 -2.87 -2.97
CA LYS A 15 -1.97 -2.88 -4.42
C LYS A 15 -0.63 -2.98 -5.15
N LEU A 16 0.40 -2.27 -4.70
CA LEU A 16 1.75 -2.37 -5.25
C LEU A 16 2.33 -3.79 -5.08
N LYS A 17 2.12 -4.43 -3.92
CA LYS A 17 2.50 -5.85 -3.72
C LYS A 17 1.79 -6.78 -4.69
N SER A 18 0.49 -6.56 -4.91
CA SER A 18 -0.30 -7.35 -5.87
C SER A 18 0.22 -7.17 -7.30
N LEU A 19 0.59 -5.96 -7.70
CA LEU A 19 1.17 -5.69 -9.02
C LEU A 19 2.52 -6.39 -9.21
N TYR A 20 3.36 -6.42 -8.17
CA TYR A 20 4.62 -7.19 -8.23
C TYR A 20 4.39 -8.70 -8.37
N GLN A 21 3.36 -9.25 -7.73
CA GLN A 21 2.97 -10.65 -7.92
C GLN A 21 2.47 -10.92 -9.33
N GLU A 22 1.67 -10.00 -9.89
CA GLU A 22 1.17 -10.06 -11.26
C GLU A 22 2.32 -9.99 -12.28
N MET A 23 3.28 -9.09 -12.08
CA MET A 23 4.49 -8.99 -12.89
C MET A 23 5.30 -10.28 -12.85
N ALA A 24 5.50 -10.88 -11.66
CA ALA A 24 6.19 -12.15 -11.53
C ALA A 24 5.46 -13.31 -12.23
N ALA A 25 4.13 -13.34 -12.14
CA ALA A 25 3.31 -14.31 -12.87
C ALA A 25 3.44 -14.12 -14.40
N HIS A 26 3.39 -12.87 -14.86
CA HIS A 26 3.59 -12.52 -16.26
C HIS A 26 4.97 -12.94 -16.78
N GLU A 27 6.04 -12.69 -16.01
CA GLU A 27 7.41 -13.12 -16.35
C GLU A 27 7.59 -14.65 -16.35
N SER A 28 6.83 -15.36 -15.52
CA SER A 28 6.83 -16.83 -15.49
C SER A 28 6.19 -17.42 -16.76
N PHE A 29 5.20 -16.73 -17.33
CA PHE A 29 4.47 -17.10 -18.54
C PHE A 29 5.23 -16.80 -19.84
N ASN A 30 6.39 -16.14 -19.76
CA ASN A 30 7.14 -15.60 -20.91
C ASN A 30 7.10 -16.50 -22.18
N PRO A 31 6.42 -16.06 -23.26
CA PRO A 31 6.29 -16.79 -24.53
C PRO A 31 7.61 -17.09 -25.22
N TYR A 32 8.65 -16.31 -24.91
CA TYR A 32 9.96 -16.36 -25.52
C TYR A 32 10.97 -17.16 -24.67
N LYS A 33 10.61 -17.57 -23.44
CA LYS A 33 11.41 -18.54 -22.68
C LYS A 33 11.21 -19.92 -23.30
N LYS A 34 12.33 -20.58 -23.56
CA LYS A 34 12.46 -21.87 -24.26
C LYS A 34 11.96 -23.05 -23.40
N ASN A 35 10.70 -23.02 -22.97
CA ASN A 35 10.04 -24.17 -22.35
C ASN A 35 9.12 -24.81 -23.39
N ILE A 36 9.51 -26.01 -23.80
CA ILE A 36 8.82 -26.87 -24.75
C ILE A 36 7.49 -27.32 -24.13
N ALA A 37 6.38 -26.78 -24.60
CA ALA A 37 5.08 -27.43 -24.53
C ALA A 37 4.45 -27.33 -25.93
N SER A 38 4.71 -28.37 -26.72
CA SER A 38 4.29 -28.57 -28.10
C SER A 38 2.79 -28.90 -28.23
N ASP A 39 1.91 -28.23 -27.49
CA ASP A 39 0.51 -28.67 -27.38
C ASP A 39 -0.53 -27.54 -27.18
N MET A 40 -0.32 -26.36 -27.78
CA MET A 40 -1.35 -25.31 -27.82
C MET A 40 -1.95 -25.12 -29.21
N PRO A 41 -3.30 -24.97 -29.30
CA PRO A 41 -4.02 -24.95 -30.57
C PRO A 41 -3.74 -23.66 -31.34
N LYS A 42 -3.35 -23.82 -32.60
CA LYS A 42 -3.22 -22.71 -33.57
C LYS A 42 -4.62 -22.31 -34.05
N GLY A 43 -5.24 -21.34 -33.36
CA GLY A 43 -6.60 -20.90 -33.64
C GLY A 43 -6.75 -19.38 -33.70
N ALA A 44 -6.84 -18.88 -34.94
CA ALA A 44 -7.68 -17.78 -35.41
C ALA A 44 -7.60 -16.38 -34.72
N GLY A 45 -6.96 -15.44 -35.44
CA GLY A 45 -7.43 -14.05 -35.58
C GLY A 45 -7.61 -13.22 -34.30
N ARG A 46 -6.50 -12.75 -33.71
CA ARG A 46 -6.41 -11.66 -32.71
C ARG A 46 -4.91 -11.36 -32.51
N LYS A 47 -4.57 -10.18 -31.97
CA LYS A 47 -3.20 -9.66 -31.74
C LYS A 47 -2.15 -10.77 -31.52
N SER A 48 -0.95 -10.59 -32.08
CA SER A 48 0.14 -11.54 -31.87
C SER A 48 0.32 -11.76 -30.37
N PHE A 49 0.43 -13.02 -29.93
CA PHE A 49 0.59 -13.35 -28.51
C PHE A 49 1.78 -12.62 -27.86
N GLY A 50 2.79 -12.29 -28.66
CA GLY A 50 3.89 -11.42 -28.29
C GLY A 50 3.51 -9.95 -28.07
N GLU A 51 2.62 -9.40 -28.89
CA GLU A 51 2.07 -8.05 -28.71
C GLU A 51 1.27 -7.96 -27.41
N TRP A 52 0.42 -8.96 -27.13
CA TRP A 52 -0.32 -9.01 -25.86
C TRP A 52 0.62 -9.04 -24.65
N TYR A 53 1.67 -9.87 -24.71
CA TYR A 53 2.66 -9.96 -23.63
C TYR A 53 3.41 -8.63 -23.41
N ILE A 54 3.77 -7.91 -24.47
CA ILE A 54 4.42 -6.61 -24.35
C ILE A 54 3.46 -5.56 -23.77
N GLU A 55 2.24 -5.48 -24.31
CA GLU A 55 1.22 -4.53 -23.85
C GLU A 55 0.86 -4.72 -22.37
N GLU A 56 0.73 -5.98 -21.94
CA GLU A 56 0.38 -6.30 -20.57
C GLU A 56 1.51 -5.97 -19.59
N LYS A 57 2.76 -6.23 -19.99
CA LYS A 57 3.93 -5.77 -19.23
C LYS A 57 3.94 -4.24 -19.09
N GLU A 58 3.75 -3.50 -20.19
CA GLU A 58 3.71 -2.04 -20.16
C GLU A 58 2.55 -1.49 -19.33
N ARG A 59 1.41 -2.18 -19.27
CA ARG A 59 0.31 -1.83 -18.37
C ARG A 59 0.72 -1.98 -16.91
N ILE A 60 1.27 -3.14 -16.54
CA ILE A 60 1.70 -3.42 -15.16
C ILE A 60 2.79 -2.43 -14.72
N ASP A 61 3.79 -2.17 -15.57
CA ASP A 61 4.89 -1.24 -15.29
C ASP A 61 4.37 0.18 -15.05
N ARG A 62 3.43 0.66 -15.87
CA ARG A 62 2.79 1.98 -15.67
C ARG A 62 2.01 2.07 -14.36
N GLU A 63 1.25 1.04 -14.02
CA GLU A 63 0.52 1.00 -12.74
C GLU A 63 1.48 0.98 -11.55
N VAL A 64 2.56 0.20 -11.62
CA VAL A 64 3.59 0.14 -10.58
C VAL A 64 4.21 1.53 -10.35
N GLU A 65 4.58 2.23 -11.42
CA GLU A 65 5.20 3.54 -11.29
C GLU A 65 4.24 4.58 -10.73
N TYR A 66 3.00 4.60 -11.20
CA TYR A 66 1.94 5.44 -10.63
C TYR A 66 1.78 5.24 -9.11
N TYR A 67 1.70 3.98 -8.65
CA TYR A 67 1.53 3.70 -7.24
C TYR A 67 2.77 4.02 -6.40
N LYS A 68 3.99 3.90 -6.95
CA LYS A 68 5.20 4.34 -6.25
C LYS A 68 5.22 5.85 -6.03
N GLU A 69 4.95 6.64 -7.07
CA GLU A 69 4.91 8.10 -6.98
C GLU A 69 3.84 8.54 -5.98
N LYS A 70 2.63 7.97 -6.11
CA LYS A 70 1.53 8.24 -5.19
C LYS A 70 1.90 7.93 -3.74
N LEU A 71 2.49 6.76 -3.48
CA LEU A 71 2.91 6.37 -2.13
C LEU A 71 3.96 7.30 -1.53
N GLN A 72 4.87 7.84 -2.34
CA GLN A 72 5.85 8.81 -1.85
C GLN A 72 5.19 10.11 -1.37
N VAL A 73 4.21 10.60 -2.14
CA VAL A 73 3.45 11.82 -1.79
C VAL A 73 2.59 11.57 -0.55
N ASP A 74 1.75 10.52 -0.57
CA ASP A 74 0.85 10.19 0.53
C ASP A 74 1.63 9.94 1.84
N ARG A 75 2.80 9.30 1.75
CA ARG A 75 3.64 9.04 2.93
C ARG A 75 4.26 10.31 3.49
N ARG A 76 4.67 11.25 2.63
CA ARG A 76 5.15 12.56 3.09
C ARG A 76 4.06 13.33 3.83
N GLU A 77 2.85 13.39 3.26
CA GLU A 77 1.72 14.04 3.91
C GLU A 77 1.37 13.39 5.25
N LEU A 78 1.44 12.05 5.32
CA LEU A 78 1.21 11.29 6.54
C LEU A 78 2.29 11.55 7.61
N ASP A 79 3.57 11.53 7.21
CA ASP A 79 4.68 11.79 8.12
C ASP A 79 4.61 13.23 8.67
N GLU A 80 4.26 14.21 7.84
CA GLU A 80 3.98 15.58 8.27
C GLU A 80 2.82 15.62 9.29
N TYR A 81 1.70 14.96 9.00
CA TYR A 81 0.59 14.87 9.94
C TYR A 81 0.99 14.23 11.28
N ILE A 82 1.71 13.11 11.26
CA ILE A 82 2.19 12.41 12.47
C ILE A 82 3.13 13.31 13.28
N SER A 83 4.01 14.06 12.62
CA SER A 83 4.96 14.95 13.27
C SER A 83 4.30 16.09 14.06
N THR A 84 3.04 16.44 13.73
CA THR A 84 2.27 17.45 14.46
C THR A 84 1.56 16.89 15.70
N ALA A 85 1.48 15.57 15.85
CA ALA A 85 0.83 14.94 16.98
C ALA A 85 1.79 14.88 18.20
N PRO A 86 1.31 15.18 19.42
CA PRO A 86 2.11 14.99 20.61
C PRO A 86 2.30 13.50 20.92
N PHE A 87 3.25 13.20 21.80
CA PHE A 87 3.32 11.88 22.42
C PHE A 87 2.14 11.68 23.39
N PRO A 88 1.45 10.52 23.41
CA PRO A 88 1.73 9.28 22.67
C PRO A 88 1.02 9.13 21.32
N GLU A 89 0.21 10.10 20.90
CA GLU A 89 -0.59 10.03 19.68
C GLU A 89 0.24 9.78 18.42
N CYS A 90 1.41 10.43 18.27
CA CYS A 90 2.32 10.23 17.13
C CYS A 90 2.70 8.76 16.93
N ASP A 91 3.12 8.08 18.00
CA ASP A 91 3.59 6.69 17.96
C ASP A 91 2.43 5.73 17.69
N ILE A 92 1.28 5.98 18.32
CA ILE A 92 0.07 5.18 18.11
C ILE A 92 -0.36 5.26 16.63
N ILE A 93 -0.35 6.45 16.03
CA ILE A 93 -0.72 6.64 14.63
C ILE A 93 0.29 5.95 13.72
N GLN A 94 1.59 6.14 13.94
CA GLN A 94 2.64 5.50 13.16
C GLN A 94 2.53 3.97 13.22
N TYR A 95 2.47 3.38 14.41
CA TYR A 95 2.37 1.92 14.55
C TYR A 95 1.08 1.36 13.95
N ARG A 96 -0.03 2.09 14.07
CA ARG A 96 -1.32 1.62 13.55
C ARG A 96 -1.39 1.73 12.03
N VAL A 97 -1.00 2.86 11.48
CA VAL A 97 -1.27 3.25 10.09
C VAL A 97 -0.14 2.84 9.16
N ILE A 98 1.12 3.04 9.58
CA ILE A 98 2.29 2.74 8.76
C ILE A 98 2.73 1.29 8.96
N ASN A 99 2.80 0.84 10.22
CA ASN A 99 3.30 -0.50 10.53
C ASN A 99 2.20 -1.57 10.55
N GLY A 100 0.92 -1.18 10.47
CA GLY A 100 -0.22 -2.10 10.43
C GLY A 100 -0.37 -2.95 11.71
N MET A 101 0.13 -2.47 12.86
CA MET A 101 0.10 -3.23 14.11
C MET A 101 -1.31 -3.31 14.71
N ASN A 102 -1.58 -4.38 15.45
CA ASN A 102 -2.81 -4.52 16.23
C ASN A 102 -2.73 -3.71 17.54
N TRP A 103 -3.88 -3.43 18.15
CA TRP A 103 -3.94 -2.59 19.36
C TRP A 103 -3.25 -3.20 20.57
N GLU A 104 -3.16 -4.52 20.62
CA GLU A 104 -2.48 -5.26 21.70
C GLU A 104 -0.98 -4.97 21.67
N LYS A 105 -0.32 -5.21 20.53
CA LYS A 105 1.10 -4.89 20.35
C LYS A 105 1.42 -3.41 20.53
N ILE A 106 0.54 -2.52 20.07
CA ILE A 106 0.72 -1.07 20.26
C ILE A 106 0.67 -0.73 21.75
N GLY A 107 -0.29 -1.30 22.47
CA GLY A 107 -0.40 -1.14 23.91
C GLY A 107 0.85 -1.62 24.64
N ASP A 108 1.34 -2.81 24.29
CA ASP A 108 2.55 -3.40 24.87
C ASP A 108 3.79 -2.52 24.64
N LEU A 109 3.95 -1.95 23.44
CA LEU A 109 5.11 -1.11 23.09
C LEU A 109 5.12 0.24 23.82
N ILE A 110 3.95 0.84 24.05
CA ILE A 110 3.83 2.17 24.66
C ILE A 110 3.55 2.06 26.18
N GLY A 111 3.34 0.85 26.70
CA GLY A 111 3.06 0.60 28.11
C GLY A 111 1.64 0.99 28.53
N MET A 112 0.64 0.74 27.67
CA MET A 112 -0.77 1.03 27.95
C MET A 112 -1.72 -0.09 27.52
N ASP A 113 -2.94 -0.12 28.08
CA ASP A 113 -3.96 -1.08 27.65
C ASP A 113 -4.39 -0.84 26.18
N ARG A 114 -4.66 -1.94 25.45
CA ARG A 114 -5.09 -1.90 24.05
C ARG A 114 -6.33 -1.02 23.80
N ARG A 115 -7.27 -0.96 24.74
CA ARG A 115 -8.48 -0.13 24.62
C ARG A 115 -8.15 1.34 24.79
N THR A 116 -7.18 1.66 25.65
CA THR A 116 -6.66 3.01 25.84
C THR A 116 -5.96 3.50 24.58
N ALA A 117 -5.06 2.70 24.00
CA ALA A 117 -4.39 3.03 22.74
C ALA A 117 -5.40 3.30 21.61
N SER A 118 -6.39 2.43 21.45
CA SER A 118 -7.45 2.61 20.44
C SER A 118 -8.28 3.87 20.67
N ARG A 119 -8.65 4.18 21.92
CA ARG A 119 -9.41 5.39 22.25
C ARG A 119 -8.62 6.66 21.95
N ILE A 120 -7.34 6.70 22.31
CA ILE A 120 -6.46 7.84 22.04
C ILE A 120 -6.37 8.09 20.54
N PHE A 121 -6.14 7.04 19.75
CA PHE A 121 -6.10 7.11 18.29
C PHE A 121 -7.37 7.73 17.70
N TYR A 122 -8.54 7.13 17.96
CA TYR A 122 -9.79 7.60 17.37
C TYR A 122 -10.18 8.99 17.87
N ARG A 123 -9.86 9.32 19.12
CA ARG A 123 -10.06 10.66 19.64
C ARG A 123 -9.22 11.67 18.86
N TYR A 124 -7.93 11.40 18.63
CA TYR A 124 -7.07 12.33 17.90
C TYR A 124 -7.47 12.48 16.43
N VAL A 125 -7.77 11.36 15.76
CA VAL A 125 -8.12 11.36 14.33
C VAL A 125 -9.51 11.95 14.06
N ASN A 126 -10.48 11.75 14.96
CA ASN A 126 -11.85 12.24 14.76
C ASN A 126 -12.10 13.65 15.32
N LEU A 127 -11.23 14.17 16.18
CA LEU A 127 -11.36 15.55 16.64
C LEU A 127 -10.86 16.51 15.54
N PRO A 128 -11.58 17.63 15.27
CA PRO A 128 -11.01 18.69 14.45
C PRO A 128 -9.75 19.16 15.16
N THR A 129 -8.60 19.03 14.49
CA THR A 129 -7.28 19.42 14.99
C THR A 129 -7.38 20.82 15.59
N MET A 130 -7.39 20.92 16.93
CA MET A 130 -7.23 22.22 17.57
C MET A 130 -5.82 22.70 17.26
N PRO A 131 -5.64 23.98 16.86
CA PRO A 131 -4.32 24.52 16.66
C PRO A 131 -3.52 24.35 17.95
N VAL A 132 -2.36 23.71 17.84
CA VAL A 132 -1.38 23.61 18.92
C VAL A 132 -1.05 25.04 19.35
N ARG A 133 -1.38 25.40 20.61
CA ARG A 133 -0.93 26.68 21.17
C ARG A 133 0.59 26.59 21.30
N LYS A 134 1.30 27.37 20.47
CA LYS A 134 2.72 27.64 20.61
C LYS A 134 2.99 28.39 21.92
#